data_AF-A0A1Y0FWK2-F1
#
_entry.id   AF-A0A1Y0FWK2-F1
#
_cell.length_a   1.000
_cell.length_b   1.000
_cell.length_c   1.000
_cell.angle_alpha   90.00
_cell.angle_beta   90.00
_cell.angle_gamma   90.00
#
_symmetry.space_group_name_H-M   'P 1'
#
loop_
_entity.id
_entity.type
_entity.pdbx_description
1 polymer ?
#
loop_
_entity_poly.entity_id
_entity_poly.type
_entity_poly.pdbx_seq_one_letter_code
_entity_poly.pdbx_strand_id
1 'polypeptide(L)'
;MQYSKPMIDLVYEIRRRVDAKMKPGIKLANPDMLQELAEFHHDCKDTITRTLIKELLSLAGEPWVDQLDEPKPKSETPKPDTPKQITKVYRGQVSLVDAPTTKESHRPVRIYRGQVVEY
;
A
#
# COMPACT_ATOMS: atom_id res chain seq x y z
N MET A 1 25.43 -0.52 8.41
CA MET A 1 24.85 -1.87 8.59
C MET A 1 25.80 -2.88 7.97
N GLN A 2 26.11 -3.99 8.64
CA GLN A 2 26.99 -5.02 8.08
C GLN A 2 26.16 -6.23 7.69
N TYR A 3 26.19 -6.59 6.40
CA TYR A 3 25.42 -7.73 5.90
C TYR A 3 26.08 -9.03 6.35
N SER A 4 25.29 -9.89 7.00
CA SER A 4 25.71 -11.24 7.33
C SER A 4 25.66 -12.13 6.08
N LYS A 5 26.42 -13.24 6.08
CA LYS A 5 26.41 -14.22 4.98
C LYS A 5 24.99 -14.67 4.57
N PRO A 6 24.07 -15.04 5.50
CA PRO A 6 22.71 -15.41 5.11
C PRO A 6 21.92 -14.27 4.46
N MET A 7 22.10 -13.01 4.89
CA MET A 7 21.46 -11.87 4.22
C MET A 7 21.92 -11.73 2.78
N ILE A 8 23.22 -11.92 2.52
CA ILE A 8 23.79 -11.83 1.18
C ILE A 8 23.17 -12.90 0.27
N ASP A 9 23.05 -14.13 0.77
CA ASP A 9 22.46 -15.23 0.01
C ASP A 9 20.99 -14.92 -0.36
N LEU A 10 20.20 -14.41 0.60
CA LEU A 10 18.82 -13.97 0.34
C LEU A 10 18.75 -12.86 -0.72
N VAL A 11 19.64 -11.86 -0.69
CA VAL A 11 19.69 -10.81 -1.73
C VAL A 11 19.93 -11.42 -3.11
N TYR A 12 20.85 -12.39 -3.22
CA TYR A 12 21.13 -13.06 -4.49
C TYR A 12 19.93 -13.89 -4.98
N GLU A 13 19.23 -14.58 -4.08
CA GLU A 13 18.04 -15.34 -4.44
C GLU A 13 16.89 -14.44 -4.92
N ILE A 14 16.63 -13.33 -4.22
CA ILE A 14 15.64 -12.34 -4.63
C ILE A 14 16.00 -11.79 -6.01
N ARG A 15 17.27 -11.40 -6.23
CA ARG A 15 17.73 -10.85 -7.50
C ARG A 15 17.60 -11.81 -8.68
N ARG A 16 17.62 -13.13 -8.44
CA ARG A 16 17.41 -14.16 -9.47
C ARG A 16 15.94 -14.26 -9.91
N ARG A 17 14.99 -13.95 -9.01
CA ARG A 17 13.55 -14.10 -9.25
C ARG A 17 12.90 -12.83 -9.80
N VAL A 18 13.46 -11.67 -9.46
CA VAL A 18 12.90 -10.37 -9.83
C VAL A 18 13.22 -9.99 -11.29
N ASP A 19 12.31 -9.23 -11.93
CA ASP A 19 12.46 -8.69 -13.29
C ASP A 19 13.75 -7.86 -13.43
N ALA A 20 14.34 -7.89 -14.63
CA ALA A 20 15.54 -7.13 -15.00
C ALA A 20 15.46 -5.64 -14.67
N LYS A 21 14.28 -5.02 -14.70
CA LYS A 21 14.09 -3.60 -14.38
C LYS A 21 14.44 -3.24 -12.92
N MET A 22 14.19 -4.15 -11.99
CA MET A 22 14.41 -3.92 -10.55
C MET A 22 15.77 -4.42 -10.06
N LYS A 23 16.46 -5.26 -10.85
CA LYS A 23 17.81 -5.76 -10.53
C LYS A 23 18.87 -4.68 -10.22
N PRO A 24 18.81 -3.45 -10.79
CA PRO A 24 19.75 -2.39 -10.45
C PRO A 24 19.60 -1.87 -9.02
N GLY A 25 18.38 -1.85 -8.47
CA GLY A 25 18.06 -1.37 -7.12
C GLY A 25 18.41 -2.39 -6.03
N ILE A 26 18.29 -3.68 -6.36
CA ILE A 26 18.64 -4.81 -5.49
C ILE A 26 20.16 -5.07 -5.52
N LYS A 27 20.93 -4.18 -4.90
CA LYS A 27 22.39 -4.28 -4.76
C LYS A 27 22.81 -3.99 -3.32
N LEU A 28 23.81 -4.73 -2.83
CA LEU A 28 24.38 -4.54 -1.48
C LEU A 28 25.06 -3.18 -1.27
N ALA A 29 25.44 -2.50 -2.36
CA ALA A 29 26.00 -1.15 -2.30
C ALA A 29 24.93 -0.06 -2.15
N ASN A 30 23.66 -0.38 -2.38
CA ASN A 30 22.57 0.59 -2.27
C ASN A 30 22.06 0.62 -0.82
N PRO A 31 22.22 1.74 -0.09
CA PRO A 31 21.71 1.86 1.27
C PRO A 31 20.18 1.79 1.33
N ASP A 32 19.49 2.19 0.26
CA ASP A 32 18.03 2.25 0.18
C ASP A 32 17.39 0.93 -0.29
N MET A 33 18.21 -0.11 -0.52
CA MET A 33 17.77 -1.40 -1.05
C MET A 33 16.70 -2.06 -0.17
N LEU A 34 16.82 -1.97 1.17
CA LEU A 34 15.84 -2.54 2.09
C LEU A 34 14.48 -1.84 1.97
N GLN A 35 14.49 -0.53 1.75
CA GLN A 35 13.28 0.26 1.55
C GLN A 35 12.60 -0.06 0.21
N GLU A 36 13.37 -0.13 -0.87
CA GLU A 36 12.85 -0.55 -2.17
C GLU A 36 12.25 -1.98 -2.12
N LEU A 37 12.87 -2.90 -1.38
CA LEU A 37 12.35 -4.25 -1.18
C LEU A 37 11.07 -4.26 -0.33
N ALA A 38 11.00 -3.43 0.71
CA ALA A 38 9.79 -3.29 1.53
C ALA A 38 8.62 -2.76 0.70
N GLU A 39 8.86 -1.76 -0.16
CA GLU A 39 7.84 -1.28 -1.10
C GLU A 39 7.43 -2.37 -2.10
N PHE A 40 8.41 -3.07 -2.67
CA PHE A 40 8.16 -4.15 -3.63
C PHE A 40 7.41 -5.33 -3.01
N HIS A 41 7.59 -5.62 -1.71
CA HIS A 41 6.88 -6.68 -1.00
C HIS A 41 5.35 -6.51 -1.07
N HIS A 42 4.84 -5.28 -1.03
CA HIS A 42 3.40 -5.01 -1.12
C HIS A 42 2.86 -5.21 -2.55
N ASP A 43 3.64 -4.82 -3.56
CA ASP A 43 3.24 -4.88 -4.99
C ASP A 43 3.49 -6.26 -5.63
N CYS A 44 4.38 -7.07 -5.04
CA CYS A 44 4.78 -8.36 -5.59
C CYS A 44 3.68 -9.42 -5.44
N LYS A 45 3.28 -10.05 -6.56
CA LYS A 45 2.31 -11.16 -6.55
C LYS A 45 2.94 -12.52 -6.23
N ASP A 46 4.24 -12.67 -6.42
CA ASP A 46 4.96 -13.93 -6.18
C ASP A 46 5.15 -14.14 -4.68
N THR A 47 4.53 -15.21 -4.16
CA THR A 47 4.57 -15.56 -2.74
C THR A 47 5.98 -15.92 -2.29
N ILE A 48 6.80 -16.53 -3.15
CA ILE A 48 8.15 -16.95 -2.78
C ILE A 48 9.06 -15.73 -2.64
N THR A 49 8.99 -14.81 -3.60
CA THR A 49 9.76 -13.56 -3.52
C THR A 49 9.31 -12.73 -2.31
N ARG A 50 8.01 -12.72 -2.00
CA ARG A 50 7.45 -12.07 -0.80
C ARG A 50 8.00 -12.67 0.49
N THR A 51 8.10 -14.00 0.60
CA THR A 51 8.67 -14.66 1.79
C THR A 51 10.16 -14.41 1.95
N LEU A 52 10.93 -14.41 0.87
CA LEU A 52 12.37 -14.12 0.91
C LEU A 52 12.64 -12.69 1.39
N ILE A 53 11.83 -11.72 0.95
CA ILE A 53 11.92 -10.33 1.41
C ILE A 53 11.57 -10.22 2.90
N LYS A 54 10.52 -10.91 3.36
CA LYS A 54 10.16 -11.01 4.79
C LYS A 54 11.31 -11.52 5.64
N GLU A 55 11.95 -12.61 5.21
CA GLU A 55 13.07 -13.22 5.92
C GLU A 55 14.28 -12.28 5.98
N LEU A 56 14.61 -11.63 4.87
CA LEU A 56 15.70 -10.67 4.80
C LEU A 56 15.47 -9.45 5.71
N LEU A 57 14.25 -8.91 5.73
CA LEU A 57 13.89 -7.77 6.58
C LEU A 57 13.79 -8.15 8.05
N SER A 58 13.41 -9.39 8.37
CA SER A 58 13.47 -9.94 9.73
C SER A 58 14.92 -10.04 10.24
N LEU A 59 15.85 -10.50 9.40
CA LEU A 59 17.29 -10.53 9.72
C LEU A 59 17.90 -9.12 9.86
N ALA A 60 17.31 -8.13 9.20
CA ALA A 60 17.71 -6.74 9.30
C ALA A 60 17.29 -6.08 10.63
N GLY A 61 16.24 -6.61 11.29
CA GLY A 61 15.71 -6.11 12.57
C GLY A 61 14.71 -4.96 12.44
N GLU A 62 14.31 -4.37 13.57
CA GLU A 62 13.51 -3.13 13.61
C GLU A 62 14.28 -1.98 12.96
N PRO A 63 13.66 -1.11 12.15
CA PRO A 63 12.23 -0.82 12.01
C PRO A 63 11.51 -1.57 10.88
N TRP A 64 12.19 -2.52 10.23
CA TRP A 64 11.67 -3.09 8.98
C TRP A 64 10.48 -4.02 9.21
N VAL A 65 10.51 -4.79 10.29
CA VAL A 65 9.43 -5.72 10.65
C VAL A 65 8.09 -4.98 10.78
N ASP A 66 8.09 -3.82 11.43
CA ASP A 66 6.88 -2.99 11.61
C ASP A 66 6.30 -2.49 10.29
N GLN A 67 7.17 -2.13 9.33
CA GLN A 67 6.75 -1.68 8.00
C GLN A 67 6.09 -2.78 7.16
N LEU A 68 6.36 -4.06 7.43
CA LEU A 68 5.71 -5.16 6.71
C LEU A 68 4.29 -5.44 7.21
N ASP A 69 4.06 -5.23 8.51
CA ASP A 69 2.78 -5.50 9.15
C ASP A 69 1.79 -4.35 8.98
N GLU A 70 2.28 -3.12 8.80
CA GLU A 70 1.43 -2.03 8.33
C GLU A 70 1.01 -2.30 6.88
N PRO A 71 -0.28 -2.59 6.60
CA PRO A 71 -0.74 -2.54 5.24
C PRO A 71 -0.55 -1.09 4.79
N LYS A 72 0.39 -0.87 3.85
CA LYS A 72 0.63 0.41 3.18
C LYS A 72 -0.71 1.14 3.10
N PRO A 73 -0.91 2.30 3.79
CA PRO A 73 -2.13 3.06 3.62
C PRO A 73 -2.20 3.27 2.12
N LYS A 74 -3.16 2.62 1.46
CA LYS A 74 -3.31 2.67 0.01
C LYS A 74 -3.30 4.15 -0.30
N SER A 75 -2.19 4.61 -0.88
CA SER A 75 -1.91 6.00 -1.19
C SER A 75 -3.20 6.61 -1.70
N GLU A 76 -3.64 7.64 -1.00
CA GLU A 76 -4.86 8.41 -1.17
C GLU A 76 -5.01 8.85 -2.63
N THR A 77 -5.46 7.94 -3.47
CA THR A 77 -6.30 8.25 -4.60
C THR A 77 -7.67 7.78 -4.14
N PRO A 78 -8.57 8.69 -3.74
CA PRO A 78 -9.93 8.31 -3.40
C PRO A 78 -10.54 7.75 -4.68
N LYS A 79 -10.54 6.43 -4.85
CA LYS A 79 -11.49 5.76 -5.75
C LYS A 79 -12.86 6.01 -5.13
N PRO A 80 -13.74 6.81 -5.75
CA PRO A 80 -14.97 7.28 -5.12
C PRO A 80 -16.08 6.22 -5.03
N ASP A 81 -15.80 4.93 -5.20
CA ASP A 81 -16.82 3.92 -5.51
C ASP A 81 -16.77 2.65 -4.65
N THR A 82 -16.08 2.63 -3.49
CA THR A 82 -16.33 1.57 -2.49
C THR A 82 -17.29 2.08 -1.42
N PRO A 83 -18.58 1.67 -1.44
CA PRO A 83 -19.54 2.09 -0.44
C PRO A 83 -19.10 1.57 0.93
N LYS A 84 -18.96 2.50 1.88
CA LYS A 84 -18.64 2.17 3.27
C LYS A 84 -19.82 1.39 3.85
N GLN A 85 -19.66 0.12 4.17
CA GLN A 85 -20.75 -0.68 4.74
C GLN A 85 -20.92 -0.37 6.24
N ILE A 86 -22.16 -0.17 6.67
CA ILE A 86 -22.53 0.09 8.06
C ILE A 86 -23.36 -1.09 8.57
N THR A 87 -22.93 -1.65 9.70
CA THR A 87 -23.67 -2.69 10.40
C THR A 87 -24.74 -2.04 11.28
N LYS A 88 -26.02 -2.24 10.95
CA LYS A 88 -27.14 -1.83 11.81
C LYS A 88 -27.68 -3.05 12.55
N VAL A 89 -27.88 -2.91 13.86
CA VAL A 89 -28.46 -3.95 14.71
C VAL A 89 -29.83 -3.50 15.16
N TYR A 90 -30.87 -4.27 14.81
CA TYR A 90 -32.25 -4.00 15.24
C TYR A 90 -32.87 -5.27 15.83
N ARG A 91 -33.29 -5.20 17.10
CA ARG A 91 -33.93 -6.31 17.85
C ARG A 91 -33.21 -7.67 17.71
N GLY A 92 -31.88 -7.66 17.80
CA GLY A 92 -31.07 -8.89 17.70
C GLY A 92 -30.79 -9.38 16.28
N GLN A 93 -31.37 -8.75 15.25
CA GLN A 93 -31.04 -9.02 13.86
C GLN A 93 -29.98 -8.03 13.37
N VAL A 94 -28.89 -8.57 12.84
CA VAL A 94 -27.80 -7.79 12.26
C VAL A 94 -28.02 -7.69 10.75
N SER A 95 -28.05 -6.47 10.22
CA SER A 95 -28.16 -6.21 8.77
C SER A 95 -27.01 -5.32 8.32
N LEU A 96 -26.33 -5.77 7.27
CA LEU A 96 -25.28 -5.01 6.59
C LEU A 96 -25.94 -4.11 5.55
N VAL A 97 -25.83 -2.80 5.71
CA VAL A 97 -26.44 -1.82 4.80
C VAL A 97 -25.34 -0.88 4.30
N ASP A 98 -25.36 -0.56 3.02
CA ASP A 98 -24.45 0.43 2.44
C ASP A 98 -24.71 1.82 3.06
N ALA A 99 -23.64 2.53 3.42
CA ALA A 99 -23.76 3.90 3.91
C ALA A 99 -24.39 4.79 2.84
N PRO A 100 -25.31 5.69 3.22
CA PRO A 100 -25.78 6.72 2.29
C PRO A 100 -24.57 7.52 1.81
N THR A 101 -24.33 7.51 0.49
CA THR A 101 -23.32 8.37 -0.10
C THR A 101 -23.90 9.78 -0.15
N THR A 102 -23.47 10.66 0.76
CA THR A 102 -23.74 12.10 0.62
C THR A 102 -22.94 12.61 -0.58
N LYS A 103 -23.49 12.48 -1.78
CA LYS A 103 -23.04 13.22 -2.97
C LYS A 103 -23.74 14.57 -2.96
N GLU A 104 -23.29 15.48 -2.10
CA GLU A 104 -23.66 16.89 -2.20
C GLU A 104 -22.40 17.73 -2.33
N SER A 105 -21.90 17.87 -3.55
CA SER A 105 -21.01 18.98 -3.88
C SER A 105 -21.88 20.19 -4.21
N HIS A 106 -22.31 20.93 -3.20
CA HIS A 106 -22.90 22.25 -3.42
C HIS A 106 -21.78 23.20 -3.85
N ARG A 107 -21.51 23.27 -5.16
CA ARG A 107 -20.75 24.40 -5.70
C ARG A 107 -21.63 25.65 -5.53
N PRO A 108 -21.14 26.73 -4.92
CA PRO A 108 -21.95 27.93 -4.72
C PRO A 108 -22.30 28.54 -6.08
N VAL A 109 -23.57 28.46 -6.46
CA VAL A 109 -24.09 29.08 -7.68
C VAL A 109 -24.15 30.59 -7.47
N ARG A 110 -23.47 31.36 -8.32
CA ARG A 110 -23.47 32.82 -8.26
C ARG A 110 -24.37 33.38 -9.35
N ILE A 111 -25.36 34.17 -8.96
CA ILE A 111 -26.32 34.78 -9.88
C ILE A 111 -25.88 36.22 -10.16
N TYR A 112 -25.71 36.59 -11.43
CA TYR A 112 -25.43 37.96 -11.84
C TYR A 112 -26.51 38.44 -12.81
N ARG A 113 -27.17 39.55 -12.45
CA ARG A 113 -28.23 40.20 -13.27
C ARG A 113 -29.31 39.22 -13.77
N GLY A 114 -29.75 38.33 -12.89
CA GLY A 114 -30.82 37.38 -13.19
C GLY A 114 -30.40 36.16 -14.01
N GLN A 115 -29.11 36.01 -14.33
CA GLN A 115 -28.58 34.82 -14.98
C GLN A 115 -27.60 34.07 -14.08
N VAL A 116 -27.69 32.75 -14.12
CA VAL A 116 -26.77 31.84 -13.42
C VAL A 116 -25.44 31.84 -14.16
N VAL A 117 -24.36 32.17 -13.46
CA VAL A 117 -23.00 32.15 -14.01
C VAL A 117 -22.24 30.98 -13.38
N GLU A 118 -21.99 29.95 -14.17
CA GLU A 118 -21.12 28.82 -13.81
C GLU A 118 -19.70 29.08 -14.33
N TYR A 119 -18.67 28.61 -13.60
CA TYR A 119 -17.25 28.64 -13.99
C TYR A 119 -16.80 27.27 -14.48
#